data_AF-A0A843HGX2-F1
#
_entry.id   AF-A0A843HGX2-F1
#
_cell.length_a   1.000
_cell.length_b   1.000
_cell.length_c   1.000
_cell.angle_alpha   90.00
_cell.angle_beta   90.00
_cell.angle_gamma   90.00
#
_symmetry.space_group_name_H-M   'P 1'
#
loop_
_entity.id
_entity.type
_entity.pdbx_description
1 polymer ?
#
loop_
_entity_poly.entity_id
_entity_poly.type
_entity_poly.pdbx_seq_one_letter_code
_entity_poly.pdbx_strand_id
1 'polypeptide(L)'
;MNVRNIKKNMNKLLRFPDEMYTDTTGSLMISLYMFAQYKPDVSKYVARWKVNDIRFDDPEYINKVLGYSGIENPFSGDLELYMYQSGFNVLFGPVYKGKNLSIREDGLFSATYRKGKAYKVEL
;
A
#
# COMPACT_ATOMS: atom_id res chain seq x y z
N MET A 1 -9.89 18.06 -13.42
CA MET A 1 -10.57 17.15 -12.48
C MET A 1 -10.22 17.61 -11.05
N ASN A 2 -11.19 18.04 -10.25
CA ASN A 2 -10.94 18.81 -9.01
C ASN A 2 -10.62 17.88 -7.82
N VAL A 3 -9.54 18.14 -7.07
CA VAL A 3 -9.08 17.36 -5.90
C VAL A 3 -10.18 17.19 -4.83
N ARG A 4 -11.14 18.10 -4.76
CA ARG A 4 -12.32 18.02 -3.90
C ARG A 4 -13.26 16.85 -4.22
N ASN A 5 -13.38 16.43 -5.48
CA ASN A 5 -14.25 15.32 -5.86
C ASN A 5 -13.64 13.95 -5.54
N ILE A 6 -12.31 13.86 -5.50
CA ILE A 6 -11.59 12.63 -5.10
C ILE A 6 -11.84 12.34 -3.61
N LYS A 7 -11.77 13.36 -2.74
CA LYS A 7 -12.00 13.20 -1.29
C LYS A 7 -13.44 12.84 -0.90
N LYS A 8 -14.44 13.30 -1.66
CA LYS A 8 -15.86 13.10 -1.30
C LYS A 8 -16.36 11.68 -1.59
N ASN A 9 -15.80 11.00 -2.60
CA ASN A 9 -16.19 9.64 -2.97
C ASN A 9 -15.36 8.55 -2.24
N MET A 10 -14.26 8.91 -1.59
CA MET A 10 -13.43 7.97 -0.81
C MET A 10 -13.99 7.68 0.59
N ASN A 11 -14.81 8.56 1.16
CA ASN A 11 -15.15 8.51 2.61
C ASN A 11 -16.26 7.51 3.02
N LYS A 12 -16.70 6.60 2.15
CA LYS A 12 -17.76 5.63 2.50
C LYS A 12 -17.51 4.18 2.11
N LEU A 13 -16.45 3.87 1.38
CA LEU A 13 -16.26 2.57 0.76
C LEU A 13 -14.77 2.22 0.82
N LEU A 14 -14.45 1.07 1.45
CA LEU A 14 -13.20 0.30 1.39
C LEU A 14 -12.22 0.33 2.57
N ARG A 15 -12.70 0.01 3.77
CA ARG A 15 -11.78 -0.34 4.87
C ARG A 15 -11.16 -1.73 4.65
N PHE A 16 -9.85 -1.78 4.43
CA PHE A 16 -9.10 -3.02 4.57
C PHE A 16 -9.13 -3.47 6.04
N PRO A 17 -8.98 -4.77 6.34
CA PRO A 17 -8.82 -5.24 7.71
C PRO A 17 -7.67 -4.53 8.43
N ASP A 18 -7.84 -4.24 9.72
CA ASP A 18 -6.84 -3.50 10.50
C ASP A 18 -5.44 -4.14 10.47
N GLU A 19 -5.43 -5.47 10.48
CA GLU A 19 -4.23 -6.30 10.43
C GLU A 19 -3.39 -6.04 9.17
N MET A 20 -4.02 -5.70 8.03
CA MET A 20 -3.31 -5.41 6.78
C MET A 20 -2.46 -4.15 6.89
N TYR A 21 -2.88 -3.15 7.66
CA TYR A 21 -2.14 -1.89 7.78
C TYR A 21 -0.85 -2.04 8.60
N THR A 22 -0.79 -3.04 9.46
CA THR A 22 0.36 -3.33 10.34
C THR A 22 1.22 -4.48 9.85
N ASP A 23 0.79 -5.19 8.82
CA ASP A 23 1.50 -6.28 8.19
C ASP A 23 2.33 -5.81 6.99
N THR A 24 3.50 -6.42 6.81
CA THR A 24 4.41 -6.10 5.71
C THR A 24 3.74 -6.34 4.34
N THR A 25 3.13 -7.51 4.16
CA THR A 25 2.44 -7.88 2.90
C THR A 25 1.15 -7.10 2.74
N GLY A 26 0.43 -6.85 3.83
CA GLY A 26 -0.83 -6.13 3.83
C GLY A 26 -0.63 -4.67 3.43
N SER A 27 0.39 -4.01 3.97
CA SER A 27 0.72 -2.63 3.64
C SER A 27 1.21 -2.49 2.19
N LEU A 28 1.93 -3.48 1.66
CA LEU A 28 2.29 -3.54 0.25
C LEU A 28 1.04 -3.68 -0.63
N MET A 29 0.18 -4.65 -0.35
CA MET A 29 -1.08 -4.87 -1.05
C MET A 29 -1.95 -3.60 -1.06
N ILE A 30 -2.11 -2.93 0.09
CA ILE A 30 -2.85 -1.66 0.16
C ILE A 30 -2.20 -0.59 -0.73
N SER A 31 -0.87 -0.48 -0.72
CA SER A 31 -0.15 0.47 -1.57
C SER A 31 -0.35 0.18 -3.06
N LEU A 32 -0.27 -1.08 -3.48
CA LEU A 32 -0.53 -1.50 -4.85
C LEU A 32 -1.97 -1.18 -5.28
N TYR A 33 -2.93 -1.43 -4.39
CA TYR A 33 -4.32 -1.08 -4.61
C TYR A 33 -4.53 0.44 -4.79
N MET A 34 -3.79 1.27 -4.05
CA MET A 34 -3.84 2.72 -4.19
C MET A 34 -3.26 3.20 -5.51
N PHE A 35 -2.28 2.50 -6.06
CA PHE A 35 -1.70 2.84 -7.36
C PHE A 35 -2.57 2.35 -8.54
N ALA A 36 -3.33 1.26 -8.34
CA ALA A 36 -4.12 0.60 -9.36
C ALA A 36 -5.03 1.56 -10.14
N GLN A 37 -4.86 1.58 -11.46
CA GLN A 37 -5.71 2.37 -12.36
C GLN A 37 -7.17 1.90 -12.33
N TYR A 38 -7.38 0.59 -12.22
CA TYR A 38 -8.68 -0.04 -12.06
C TYR A 38 -8.73 -0.74 -10.70
N LYS A 39 -9.63 -0.28 -9.85
CA LYS A 39 -9.77 -0.79 -8.49
C LYS A 39 -10.51 -2.13 -8.49
N PRO A 40 -9.85 -3.26 -8.11
CA PRO A 40 -10.56 -4.52 -7.94
C PRO A 40 -11.53 -4.45 -6.75
N ASP A 41 -12.43 -5.42 -6.67
CA ASP A 41 -13.27 -5.65 -5.49
C ASP A 41 -12.39 -5.90 -4.26
N VAL A 42 -12.55 -5.10 -3.21
CA VAL A 42 -11.68 -5.15 -2.03
C VAL A 42 -11.86 -6.43 -1.24
N SER A 43 -13.07 -7.00 -1.18
CA SER A 43 -13.27 -8.28 -0.49
C SER A 43 -12.48 -9.39 -1.19
N LYS A 44 -12.49 -9.42 -2.53
CA LYS A 44 -11.67 -10.37 -3.31
C LYS A 44 -10.17 -10.10 -3.16
N TYR A 45 -9.78 -8.84 -3.07
CA TYR A 45 -8.38 -8.44 -2.88
C TYR A 45 -7.84 -8.83 -1.50
N VAL A 46 -8.62 -8.57 -0.45
CA VAL A 46 -8.33 -8.94 0.95
C VAL A 46 -8.21 -10.45 1.10
N ALA A 47 -9.07 -11.22 0.44
CA ALA A 47 -9.02 -12.69 0.47
C ALA A 47 -7.68 -13.26 -0.05
N ARG A 48 -6.95 -12.50 -0.88
CA ARG A 48 -5.64 -12.91 -1.43
C ARG A 48 -4.45 -12.53 -0.56
N TRP A 49 -4.64 -11.73 0.49
CA TRP A 49 -3.53 -11.24 1.29
C TRP A 49 -2.96 -12.30 2.25
N LYS A 50 -3.81 -13.12 2.88
CA LYS A 50 -3.37 -14.16 3.83
C LYS A 50 -2.85 -15.44 3.15
N VAL A 51 -2.23 -15.32 1.97
CA VAL A 51 -1.65 -16.48 1.28
C VAL A 51 -0.29 -16.80 1.92
N ASN A 52 -0.19 -18.00 2.50
CA ASN A 52 0.79 -18.40 3.51
C ASN A 52 2.25 -18.63 3.04
N ASP A 53 2.67 -18.17 1.85
CA ASP A 53 3.97 -18.58 1.29
C ASP A 53 4.88 -17.44 0.81
N ILE A 54 4.55 -16.17 1.07
CA ILE A 54 5.38 -15.04 0.64
C ILE A 54 6.17 -14.49 1.83
N ARG A 55 7.46 -14.83 1.91
CA ARG A 55 8.34 -14.35 2.98
C ARG A 55 9.03 -13.06 2.57
N PHE A 56 9.09 -12.09 3.48
CA PHE A 56 9.71 -10.79 3.23
C PHE A 56 11.22 -10.87 2.92
N ASP A 57 11.90 -11.92 3.38
CA ASP A 57 13.32 -12.17 3.09
C ASP A 57 13.57 -12.76 1.69
N ASP A 58 12.51 -13.05 0.93
CA ASP A 58 12.60 -13.51 -0.45
C ASP A 58 13.01 -12.36 -1.39
N PRO A 59 14.09 -12.51 -2.19
CA PRO A 59 14.48 -11.50 -3.18
C PRO A 59 13.38 -11.16 -4.19
N GLU A 60 12.47 -12.09 -4.47
CA GLU A 60 11.33 -11.91 -5.37
C GLU A 60 10.05 -11.49 -4.62
N TYR A 61 10.13 -11.19 -3.33
CA TYR A 61 8.97 -10.88 -2.47
C TYR A 61 8.00 -9.90 -3.14
N ILE A 62 8.51 -8.77 -3.63
CA ILE A 62 7.63 -7.73 -4.20
C ILE A 62 6.99 -8.20 -5.51
N ASN A 63 7.76 -8.87 -6.39
CA ASN A 63 7.25 -9.41 -7.65
C ASN A 63 6.19 -10.50 -7.42
N LYS A 64 6.39 -11.34 -6.42
CA LYS A 64 5.41 -12.34 -5.99
C LYS A 64 4.14 -11.65 -5.51
N VAL A 65 4.23 -10.70 -4.57
CA VAL A 65 3.06 -9.97 -4.06
C VAL A 65 2.32 -9.23 -5.18
N LEU A 66 3.04 -8.61 -6.13
CA LEU A 66 2.46 -8.00 -7.33
C LEU A 66 1.64 -9.02 -8.13
N GLY A 67 2.22 -10.19 -8.44
CA GLY A 67 1.51 -11.27 -9.14
C GLY A 67 0.27 -11.76 -8.39
N TYR A 68 0.35 -11.89 -7.06
CA TYR A 68 -0.79 -12.31 -6.23
C TYR A 68 -1.86 -11.25 -6.06
N SER A 69 -1.49 -9.98 -6.11
CA SER A 69 -2.43 -8.86 -6.00
C SER A 69 -3.51 -8.93 -7.10
N GLY A 70 -3.15 -9.48 -8.26
CA GLY A 70 -3.97 -9.50 -9.48
C GLY A 70 -4.33 -8.10 -9.97
N ILE A 71 -3.47 -7.12 -9.67
CA ILE A 71 -3.49 -5.79 -10.25
C ILE A 71 -2.56 -5.84 -11.46
N GLU A 72 -3.13 -5.79 -12.66
CA GLU A 72 -2.36 -5.89 -13.91
C GLU A 72 -1.56 -4.63 -14.24
N ASN A 73 -1.99 -3.47 -13.74
CA ASN A 73 -1.31 -2.21 -13.95
C ASN A 73 -1.37 -1.33 -12.70
N PRO A 74 -0.52 -1.61 -11.70
CA PRO A 74 -0.50 -0.84 -10.48
C PRO A 74 0.07 0.55 -10.75
N PHE A 75 0.96 0.79 -11.71
CA PHE A 75 1.63 2.09 -11.78
C PHE A 75 0.87 3.10 -12.64
N SER A 76 0.37 4.16 -12.01
CA SER A 76 -0.15 5.33 -12.71
C SER A 76 0.34 6.64 -12.08
N GLY A 77 1.01 7.49 -12.88
CA GLY A 77 1.38 8.86 -12.51
C GLY A 77 2.62 9.01 -11.61
N ASP A 78 2.69 10.12 -10.86
CA ASP A 78 3.84 10.52 -10.02
C ASP A 78 3.88 9.80 -8.64
N LEU A 79 3.29 8.62 -8.55
CA LEU A 79 3.16 7.82 -7.33
C LEU A 79 4.36 6.86 -7.21
N GLU A 80 5.08 6.95 -6.10
CA GLU A 80 6.25 6.16 -5.79
C GLU A 80 5.97 5.20 -4.63
N LEU A 81 6.55 4.01 -4.64
CA LEU A 81 6.47 3.05 -3.53
C LEU A 81 7.71 3.18 -2.63
N TYR A 82 7.49 3.27 -1.32
CA TYR A 82 8.57 3.26 -0.34
C TYR A 82 8.38 2.15 0.67
N MET A 83 9.51 1.56 1.06
CA MET A 83 9.63 0.66 2.18
C MET A 83 10.14 1.45 3.39
N TYR A 84 9.41 1.34 4.50
CA TYR A 84 9.71 1.99 5.76
C TYR A 84 10.13 0.95 6.77
N GLN A 85 11.39 1.01 7.18
CA GLN A 85 11.96 0.11 8.18
C GLN A 85 12.14 0.85 9.50
N SER A 86 11.53 0.30 10.55
CA SER A 86 11.77 0.68 11.95
C SER A 86 12.46 -0.47 12.68
N GLY A 87 12.86 -0.25 13.95
CA GLY A 87 13.40 -1.33 14.79
C GLY A 87 12.40 -2.42 15.15
N PHE A 88 11.09 -2.22 14.89
CA PHE A 88 10.02 -3.13 15.30
C PHE A 88 9.23 -3.71 14.13
N ASN A 89 9.25 -3.04 12.96
CA ASN A 89 8.42 -3.43 11.82
C ASN A 89 8.93 -2.85 10.50
N VAL A 90 8.57 -3.51 9.40
CA VAL A 90 8.75 -3.04 8.02
C VAL A 90 7.37 -2.88 7.37
N LEU A 91 7.10 -1.71 6.81
CA LEU A 91 5.83 -1.43 6.12
C LEU A 91 6.08 -0.76 4.78
N PHE A 92 5.15 -0.95 3.85
CA PHE A 92 5.15 -0.26 2.57
C PHE A 92 4.14 0.89 2.58
N GLY A 93 4.45 1.93 1.81
CA GLY A 93 3.53 3.06 1.67
C GLY A 93 3.74 3.85 0.38
N PRO A 94 2.67 4.45 -0.16
CA PRO A 94 2.74 5.29 -1.34
C PRO A 94 3.25 6.70 -1.00
N VAL A 95 4.02 7.27 -1.91
CA VAL A 95 4.55 8.65 -1.84
C VAL A 95 4.15 9.36 -3.13
N TYR A 96 3.64 10.59 -3.03
CA TYR A 96 3.28 11.40 -4.19
C TYR A 96 4.02 12.74 -4.11
N LYS A 97 4.86 13.03 -5.10
CA LYS A 97 5.66 14.28 -5.16
C LYS A 97 6.44 14.55 -3.86
N GLY A 98 7.10 13.52 -3.33
CA GLY A 98 7.87 13.60 -2.09
C GLY A 98 7.03 13.70 -0.81
N LYS A 99 5.71 13.53 -0.88
CA LYS A 99 4.82 13.50 0.29
C LYS A 99 4.29 12.10 0.54
N ASN A 100 4.51 11.60 1.75
CA ASN A 100 3.96 10.31 2.18
C ASN A 100 2.43 10.39 2.21
N LEU A 101 1.79 9.47 1.51
CA LEU A 101 0.35 9.30 1.57
C LEU A 101 0.02 8.32 2.70
N SER A 102 -1.02 8.62 3.45
CA SER A 102 -1.51 7.70 4.45
C SER A 102 -2.15 6.49 3.77
N ILE A 103 -1.71 5.30 4.16
CA ILE A 103 -2.30 4.04 3.72
C ILE A 103 -3.71 3.82 4.30
N ARG A 104 -4.05 4.42 5.45
CA ARG A 104 -5.40 4.37 6.05
C ARG A 104 -6.31 5.46 5.48
N GLU A 105 -7.56 5.07 5.20
CA GLU A 105 -8.58 5.93 4.57
C GLU A 105 -9.29 6.90 5.53
N ASP A 106 -9.21 6.67 6.85
CA ASP A 106 -9.85 7.49 7.90
C ASP A 106 -9.09 8.78 8.26
N GLY A 107 -7.98 9.03 7.56
CA GLY A 107 -7.23 10.27 7.64
C GLY A 107 -5.96 10.14 8.46
N LEU A 108 -4.84 10.39 7.79
CA LEU A 108 -3.62 11.01 8.32
C LEU A 108 -3.31 10.73 9.79
N PHE A 109 -3.03 9.46 10.09
CA PHE A 109 -1.84 9.25 10.89
C PHE A 109 -0.67 9.59 9.97
N SER A 110 -0.11 10.78 10.16
CA SER A 110 1.33 10.88 9.98
C SER A 110 1.88 9.75 10.84
N ALA A 111 2.36 8.68 10.22
CA ALA A 111 3.39 7.90 10.85
C ALA A 111 4.44 8.96 11.21
N THR A 112 4.44 9.39 12.46
CA THR A 112 5.37 10.40 12.91
C THR A 112 6.66 9.61 12.96
N TYR A 113 7.36 9.59 11.83
CA TYR A 113 8.62 8.88 11.64
C TYR A 113 9.66 9.58 12.51
N ARG A 114 9.57 9.38 13.82
CA ARG A 114 10.53 9.93 14.76
C ARG A 114 11.87 9.19 14.62
N LYS A 115 11.85 7.91 14.20
CA LYS A 115 13.03 7.06 13.91
C LYS A 115 12.67 5.94 12.92
N GLY A 116 13.25 5.96 11.73
CA GLY A 116 13.10 4.91 10.72
C GLY A 116 13.85 5.26 9.43
N LYS A 117 14.24 4.25 8.66
CA LYS A 117 14.84 4.44 7.32
C LYS A 117 13.75 4.23 6.28
N ALA A 118 13.72 5.11 5.28
CA ALA A 118 12.83 5.00 4.14
C ALA A 118 13.68 4.67 2.90
N TYR A 119 13.24 3.67 2.15
CA TYR A 119 13.91 3.20 0.95
C TYR A 119 12.91 3.28 -0.21
N LYS A 120 13.27 3.97 -1.28
CA LYS A 120 12.49 3.92 -2.51
C LYS A 120 12.57 2.51 -3.07
N VAL A 121 11.43 1.95 -3.43
CA VAL A 121 11.34 0.62 -4.03
C VAL A 121 11.36 0.81 -5.54
N GLU A 122 12.38 0.25 -6.19
CA GLU A 122 12.48 0.16 -7.64
C GLU A 122 11.88 -1.18 -8.08
N LEU A 123 10.97 -1.14 -9.05
CA LEU A 123 10.21 -2.29 -9.56
C LEU A 123 10.45 -2.46 -11.04
#